data_AF-A0A3Q0RAW0-F1
#
_entry.id   AF-A0A3Q0RAW0-F1
#
_cell.length_a   1.000
_cell.length_b   1.000
_cell.length_c   1.000
_cell.angle_alpha   90.00
_cell.angle_beta   90.00
_cell.angle_gamma   90.00
#
_symmetry.space_group_name_H-M   'P 1'
#
loop_
_entity.id
_entity.type
_entity.pdbx_description
1 polymer ?
#
loop_
_entity_poly.entity_id
_entity_poly.type
_entity_poly.pdbx_seq_one_letter_code
_entity_poly.pdbx_strand_id
1 'polypeptide(L)'
;TNPMILDLFIYFVASCLIPLLRLYWPLFLLSSPQVFLILGIISLLENILVITAIVKNKNLHSPMYFFVCSLAVADMLVSVSNAWETIIIYLLNNRQLVVEDHFIRQMDNMVDSMICISVVASMCSLLAIAVDRYVTIFYALRYHNIMTVRRAGCIIGGIWTFCTGCGIVFIIYSDSTPVIICLISMFFAMLLIMASLYSHMFMLARSHVKRIAALPGYNSIHQRTSMKGAITLTILLGIFIVCWAPFFLHLILMISCPRNLYCVCFMSHFNMYLILIMCNSVIDPLIYAFRSQEMRKTFKEIICCYSLRNACTSICALTGKY
;
A
#
# COMPACT_ATOMS: atom_id res chain seq x y z
N THR A 1 -12.08 -40.07 3.75
CA THR A 1 -11.43 -38.76 3.56
C THR A 1 -10.02 -39.04 3.08
N ASN A 2 -9.69 -38.61 1.86
CA ASN A 2 -8.58 -39.16 1.08
C ASN A 2 -7.21 -38.60 1.55
N PRO A 3 -6.26 -39.42 2.03
CA PRO A 3 -4.95 -38.96 2.53
C PRO A 3 -4.01 -38.41 1.43
N MET A 4 -4.37 -38.61 0.15
CA MET A 4 -3.53 -38.29 -1.00
C MET A 4 -3.36 -36.78 -1.30
N ILE A 5 -4.23 -35.90 -0.79
CA ILE A 5 -4.16 -34.44 -1.05
C ILE A 5 -3.21 -33.73 -0.09
N LEU A 6 -3.13 -34.21 1.17
CA LEU A 6 -2.25 -33.62 2.18
C LEU A 6 -0.77 -33.96 1.89
N ASP A 7 -0.50 -35.18 1.42
CA ASP A 7 0.85 -35.61 1.01
C ASP A 7 1.30 -34.89 -0.27
N LEU A 8 0.41 -34.67 -1.25
CA LEU A 8 0.73 -33.93 -2.47
C LEU A 8 1.01 -32.44 -2.21
N PHE A 9 0.35 -31.85 -1.20
CA PHE A 9 0.57 -30.48 -0.76
C PHE A 9 1.88 -30.31 0.01
N ILE A 10 2.20 -31.24 0.93
CA ILE A 10 3.49 -31.25 1.65
C ILE A 10 4.65 -31.50 0.68
N TYR A 11 4.48 -32.38 -0.31
CA TYR A 11 5.50 -32.65 -1.34
C TYR A 11 5.70 -31.46 -2.29
N PHE A 12 4.65 -30.74 -2.67
CA PHE A 12 4.76 -29.52 -3.50
C PHE A 12 5.47 -28.37 -2.76
N VAL A 13 5.18 -28.20 -1.46
CA VAL A 13 5.84 -27.19 -0.61
C VAL A 13 7.30 -27.56 -0.33
N ALA A 14 7.60 -28.82 -0.01
CA ALA A 14 8.96 -29.27 0.31
C ALA A 14 9.88 -29.36 -0.92
N SER A 15 9.37 -29.79 -2.08
CA SER A 15 10.18 -30.10 -3.26
C SER A 15 10.26 -28.96 -4.29
N CYS A 16 9.34 -27.99 -4.25
CA CYS A 16 9.29 -26.91 -5.24
C CYS A 16 9.60 -25.55 -4.63
N LEU A 17 8.98 -25.21 -3.49
CA LEU A 17 9.09 -23.87 -2.90
C LEU A 17 10.39 -23.66 -2.09
N ILE A 18 10.81 -24.66 -1.32
CA ILE A 18 12.03 -24.57 -0.49
C ILE A 18 13.34 -24.55 -1.33
N PRO A 19 13.47 -25.32 -2.43
CA PRO A 19 14.63 -25.23 -3.32
C PRO A 19 14.67 -23.91 -4.11
N LEU A 20 13.52 -23.39 -4.55
CA LEU A 20 13.42 -22.06 -5.19
C LEU A 20 13.83 -20.95 -4.22
N LEU A 21 13.36 -21.00 -2.96
CA LEU A 21 13.78 -20.06 -1.92
C LEU A 21 15.28 -20.20 -1.59
N ARG A 22 15.84 -21.41 -1.53
CA ARG A 22 17.29 -21.65 -1.36
C ARG A 22 18.15 -21.20 -2.55
N LEU A 23 17.62 -21.22 -3.77
CA LEU A 23 18.35 -20.80 -4.98
C LEU A 23 18.48 -19.27 -5.08
N TYR A 24 17.48 -18.52 -4.60
CA TYR A 24 17.48 -17.05 -4.59
C TYR A 24 17.96 -16.42 -3.26
N TRP A 25 18.05 -17.22 -2.19
CA TRP A 25 18.57 -16.83 -0.88
C TRP A 25 19.98 -16.15 -0.92
N PRO A 26 20.96 -16.61 -1.73
CA PRO A 26 22.28 -15.98 -1.78
C PRO A 26 22.29 -14.63 -2.51
N LEU A 27 21.36 -14.41 -3.46
CA LEU A 27 21.16 -13.12 -4.16
C LEU A 27 20.53 -12.07 -3.24
N PHE A 28 19.74 -12.52 -2.26
CA PHE A 28 19.11 -11.70 -1.22
C PHE A 28 20.10 -11.22 -0.15
N LEU A 29 21.16 -11.99 0.11
CA LEU A 29 22.19 -11.68 1.12
C LEU A 29 23.31 -10.75 0.61
N LEU A 30 23.52 -10.62 -0.70
CA LEU A 30 24.51 -9.69 -1.28
C LEU A 30 23.96 -8.28 -1.59
N SER A 31 22.64 -8.06 -1.50
CA SER A 31 21.95 -6.90 -2.14
C SER A 31 21.03 -6.08 -1.22
N SER A 32 20.98 -6.39 0.09
CA SER A 32 19.97 -5.86 1.03
C SER A 32 19.71 -4.33 0.91
N PRO A 33 20.70 -3.43 1.11
CA PRO A 33 20.44 -2.00 1.07
C PRO A 33 20.16 -1.50 -0.35
N GLN A 34 20.77 -2.08 -1.38
CA GLN A 34 20.54 -1.66 -2.77
C GLN A 34 19.11 -1.96 -3.21
N VAL A 35 18.55 -3.11 -2.82
CA VAL A 35 17.15 -3.47 -3.13
C VAL A 35 16.18 -2.52 -2.45
N PHE A 36 16.38 -2.22 -1.16
CA PHE A 36 15.55 -1.27 -0.42
C PHE A 36 15.58 0.14 -1.03
N LEU A 37 16.75 0.61 -1.47
CA LEU A 37 16.88 1.90 -2.14
C LEU A 37 16.22 1.90 -3.52
N ILE A 38 16.42 0.85 -4.33
CA ILE A 38 15.80 0.76 -5.66
C ILE A 38 14.28 0.72 -5.55
N LEU A 39 13.74 -0.14 -4.68
CA LEU A 39 12.29 -0.22 -4.43
C LEU A 39 11.73 1.09 -3.86
N GLY A 40 12.48 1.74 -2.96
CA GLY A 40 12.12 3.06 -2.43
C GLY A 40 12.05 4.14 -3.50
N ILE A 41 13.04 4.21 -4.40
CA ILE A 41 13.05 5.16 -5.51
C ILE A 41 11.89 4.89 -6.48
N ILE A 42 11.63 3.63 -6.84
CA ILE A 42 10.51 3.26 -7.71
C ILE A 42 9.19 3.70 -7.08
N SER A 43 8.95 3.30 -5.82
CA SER A 43 7.74 3.66 -5.08
C SER A 43 7.55 5.17 -4.97
N LEU A 44 8.61 5.91 -4.68
CA LEU A 44 8.57 7.38 -4.59
C LEU A 44 8.17 8.01 -5.93
N LEU A 45 8.80 7.60 -7.03
CA LEU A 45 8.54 8.14 -8.37
C LEU A 45 7.13 7.82 -8.86
N GLU A 46 6.64 6.59 -8.65
CA GLU A 46 5.30 6.18 -9.05
C GLU A 46 4.22 6.95 -8.28
N ASN A 47 4.40 7.14 -6.97
CA ASN A 47 3.45 7.91 -6.17
C ASN A 47 3.48 9.42 -6.47
N ILE A 48 4.65 9.99 -6.79
CA ILE A 48 4.74 11.36 -7.32
C ILE A 48 3.99 11.48 -8.65
N LEU A 49 4.10 10.47 -9.53
CA LEU A 49 3.37 10.45 -10.80
C LEU A 49 1.86 10.41 -10.59
N VAL A 50 1.37 9.59 -9.64
CA VAL A 50 -0.05 9.56 -9.24
C VAL A 50 -0.54 10.94 -8.84
N ILE A 51 0.15 11.60 -7.91
CA ILE A 51 -0.22 12.93 -7.42
C ILE A 51 -0.20 13.94 -8.57
N THR A 52 0.87 13.94 -9.38
CA THR A 52 1.02 14.83 -10.54
C THR A 52 -0.12 14.67 -11.54
N ALA A 53 -0.54 13.43 -11.83
CA ALA A 53 -1.64 13.16 -12.74
C ALA A 53 -2.98 13.69 -12.21
N ILE A 54 -3.25 13.51 -10.93
CA ILE A 54 -4.49 13.99 -10.31
C ILE A 54 -4.53 15.52 -10.30
N VAL A 55 -3.41 16.18 -9.98
CA VAL A 55 -3.32 17.65 -9.97
C VAL A 55 -3.45 18.25 -11.38
N LYS A 56 -2.89 17.61 -12.41
CA LYS A 56 -2.93 18.12 -13.78
C LYS A 56 -4.26 17.89 -14.47
N ASN A 57 -4.92 16.77 -14.23
CA ASN A 57 -6.16 16.42 -14.92
C ASN A 57 -7.39 16.79 -14.08
N LYS A 58 -8.08 17.86 -14.47
CA LYS A 58 -9.34 18.32 -13.85
C LYS A 58 -10.43 17.24 -13.84
N ASN A 59 -10.43 16.31 -14.79
CA ASN A 59 -11.39 15.19 -14.83
C ASN A 59 -11.19 14.21 -13.66
N LEU A 60 -10.04 14.25 -12.98
CA LEU A 60 -9.72 13.45 -11.80
C LEU A 60 -10.03 14.19 -10.49
N HIS A 61 -10.64 15.38 -10.50
CA HIS A 61 -11.02 16.10 -9.27
C HIS A 61 -12.32 15.58 -8.62
N SER A 62 -12.48 14.26 -8.58
CA SER A 62 -13.55 13.58 -7.83
C SER A 62 -13.07 13.24 -6.41
N PRO A 63 -13.95 13.27 -5.37
CA PRO A 63 -13.57 12.97 -3.98
C PRO A 63 -12.72 11.72 -3.79
N MET A 64 -13.03 10.66 -4.55
CA MET A 64 -12.28 9.40 -4.52
C MET A 64 -10.78 9.57 -4.81
N TYR A 65 -10.43 10.41 -5.78
CA TYR A 65 -9.02 10.61 -6.17
C TYR A 65 -8.25 11.42 -5.13
N PHE A 66 -8.91 12.26 -4.32
CA PHE A 66 -8.25 12.91 -3.19
C PHE A 66 -7.83 11.90 -2.11
N PHE A 67 -8.63 10.84 -1.87
CA PHE A 67 -8.20 9.74 -1.00
C PHE A 67 -7.06 8.93 -1.60
N VAL A 68 -7.03 8.76 -2.93
CA VAL A 68 -5.88 8.14 -3.62
C VAL A 68 -4.63 9.02 -3.48
N CYS A 69 -4.74 10.36 -3.53
CA CYS A 69 -3.62 11.24 -3.21
C CYS A 69 -3.15 11.06 -1.75
N SER A 70 -4.08 10.97 -0.80
CA SER A 70 -3.75 10.73 0.61
C SER A 70 -2.99 9.41 0.79
N LEU A 71 -3.42 8.35 0.10
CA LEU A 71 -2.73 7.05 0.07
C LEU A 71 -1.32 7.18 -0.53
N ALA A 72 -1.19 7.86 -1.67
CA ALA A 72 0.11 8.08 -2.33
C ALA A 72 1.09 8.85 -1.43
N VAL A 73 0.62 9.83 -0.65
CA VAL A 73 1.47 10.54 0.32
C VAL A 73 1.92 9.61 1.46
N ALA A 74 1.06 8.71 1.93
CA ALA A 74 1.45 7.69 2.92
C ALA A 74 2.52 6.74 2.36
N ASP A 75 2.36 6.26 1.12
CA ASP A 75 3.35 5.41 0.44
C ASP A 75 4.69 6.13 0.19
N MET A 76 4.65 7.42 -0.15
CA MET A 76 5.86 8.25 -0.22
C MET A 76 6.55 8.35 1.14
N LEU A 77 5.80 8.42 2.24
CA LEU A 77 6.37 8.46 3.58
C LEU A 77 7.08 7.14 3.93
N VAL A 78 6.52 5.97 3.55
CA VAL A 78 7.19 4.67 3.70
C VAL A 78 8.53 4.66 2.96
N SER A 79 8.53 5.04 1.68
CA SER A 79 9.73 4.99 0.84
C SER A 79 10.82 5.94 1.31
N VAL A 80 10.48 7.15 1.75
CA VAL A 80 11.44 8.10 2.33
C VAL A 80 11.99 7.59 3.66
N SER A 81 11.15 7.03 4.53
CA SER A 81 11.59 6.50 5.84
C SER A 81 12.58 5.35 5.67
N ASN A 82 12.26 4.40 4.78
CA ASN A 82 13.11 3.25 4.50
C ASN A 82 14.43 3.65 3.81
N ALA A 83 14.39 4.62 2.89
CA ALA A 83 15.61 5.16 2.27
C ALA A 83 16.51 5.84 3.31
N TRP A 84 15.91 6.62 4.21
CA TRP A 84 16.62 7.26 5.31
C TRP A 84 17.29 6.23 6.23
N GLU A 85 16.54 5.22 6.68
CA GLU A 85 17.06 4.11 7.50
C GLU A 85 18.23 3.39 6.83
N THR A 86 18.07 3.04 5.55
CA THR A 86 19.11 2.34 4.78
C THR A 86 20.39 3.17 4.67
N ILE A 87 20.28 4.48 4.43
CA ILE A 87 21.42 5.40 4.34
C ILE A 87 22.13 5.50 5.69
N ILE A 88 21.38 5.67 6.78
CA ILE A 88 21.93 5.77 8.14
C ILE A 88 22.70 4.48 8.49
N ILE A 89 22.10 3.31 8.29
CA ILE A 89 22.74 2.01 8.55
C ILE A 89 24.02 1.86 7.72
N TYR A 90 24.00 2.26 6.44
CA TYR A 90 25.18 2.20 5.59
C TYR A 90 26.32 3.11 6.08
N LEU A 91 26.01 4.34 6.50
CA LEU A 91 27.00 5.29 7.01
C LEU A 91 27.62 4.84 8.34
N LEU A 92 26.80 4.27 9.24
CA LEU A 92 27.25 3.70 10.52
C LEU A 92 28.16 2.48 10.29
N ASN A 93 27.77 1.55 9.42
CA ASN A 93 28.55 0.34 9.12
C ASN A 93 29.93 0.64 8.52
N ASN A 94 30.03 1.67 7.68
CA ASN A 94 31.30 2.09 7.08
C ASN A 94 32.15 2.99 7.99
N ARG A 95 31.74 3.18 9.26
CA ARG A 95 32.37 4.10 10.23
C ARG A 95 32.56 5.54 9.71
N GLN A 96 31.75 5.96 8.74
CA GLN A 96 31.76 7.34 8.24
C GLN A 96 31.00 8.29 9.17
N LEU A 97 30.12 7.74 10.01
CA LEU A 97 29.37 8.44 11.03
C LEU A 97 29.68 7.77 12.38
N VAL A 98 30.34 8.47 13.30
CA VAL A 98 30.49 8.02 14.69
C VAL A 98 29.56 8.86 15.53
N VAL A 99 28.51 8.24 16.04
CA VAL A 99 27.41 8.91 16.73
C VAL A 99 27.13 8.21 18.05
N GLU A 100 26.71 8.98 19.05
CA GLU A 100 26.38 8.49 20.38
C GLU A 100 25.13 7.58 20.35
N ASP A 101 25.14 6.51 21.16
CA ASP A 101 24.08 5.48 21.18
C ASP A 101 22.68 6.07 21.41
N HIS A 102 22.58 7.14 22.22
CA HIS A 102 21.33 7.85 22.46
C HIS A 102 20.75 8.45 21.17
N PHE A 103 21.58 9.05 20.32
CA PHE A 103 21.13 9.66 19.08
C PHE A 103 20.76 8.61 18.03
N ILE A 104 21.46 7.47 18.00
CA ILE A 104 21.08 6.33 17.14
C ILE A 104 19.67 5.85 17.49
N ARG A 105 19.39 5.63 18.79
CA ARG A 105 18.06 5.20 19.26
C ARG A 105 16.98 6.23 18.98
N GLN A 106 17.28 7.53 19.10
CA GLN A 106 16.32 8.58 18.78
C GLN A 106 15.99 8.62 17.28
N MET A 107 16.98 8.39 16.41
CA MET A 107 16.77 8.31 14.97
C MET A 107 15.94 7.08 14.58
N ASP A 108 16.21 5.93 15.21
CA ASP A 108 15.45 4.69 15.04
C ASP A 108 13.97 4.87 15.41
N ASN A 109 13.69 5.40 16.62
CA ASN A 109 12.34 5.71 17.07
C ASN A 109 11.59 6.69 16.14
N MET A 110 12.31 7.66 15.53
CA MET A 110 11.73 8.59 14.56
C MET A 110 11.33 7.89 13.27
N VAL A 111 12.19 7.03 12.74
CA VAL A 111 11.91 6.23 11.52
C VAL A 111 10.73 5.30 11.77
N ASP A 112 10.72 4.55 12.87
CA ASP A 112 9.62 3.66 13.23
C ASP A 112 8.30 4.41 13.39
N SER A 113 8.33 5.62 13.95
CA SER A 113 7.16 6.48 14.03
C SER A 113 6.68 6.94 12.64
N MET A 114 7.58 7.31 11.73
CA MET A 114 7.21 7.68 10.37
C MET A 114 6.57 6.50 9.62
N ILE A 115 7.12 5.30 9.80
CA ILE A 115 6.53 4.05 9.31
C ILE A 115 5.13 3.87 9.93
N CYS A 116 4.98 3.96 11.24
CA CYS A 116 3.69 3.87 11.93
C CYS A 116 2.65 4.86 11.37
N ILE A 117 3.01 6.14 11.23
CA ILE A 117 2.13 7.17 10.65
C ILE A 117 1.68 6.77 9.25
N SER A 118 2.62 6.33 8.40
CA SER A 118 2.33 5.91 7.03
C SER A 118 1.38 4.70 6.96
N VAL A 119 1.58 3.71 7.84
CA VAL A 119 0.75 2.50 7.94
C VAL A 119 -0.70 2.87 8.29
N VAL A 120 -0.86 3.67 9.35
CA VAL A 120 -2.20 4.09 9.82
C VAL A 120 -2.87 4.98 8.78
N ALA A 121 -2.12 5.89 8.14
CA ALA A 121 -2.65 6.75 7.08
C ALA A 121 -3.09 5.97 5.84
N SER A 122 -2.33 4.95 5.44
CA SER A 122 -2.68 4.04 4.34
C SER A 122 -3.96 3.27 4.66
N MET A 123 -4.08 2.68 5.85
CA MET A 123 -5.29 1.99 6.30
C MET A 123 -6.52 2.88 6.31
N CYS A 124 -6.41 4.06 6.92
CA CYS A 124 -7.52 5.01 6.98
C CYS A 124 -7.92 5.52 5.59
N SER A 125 -6.95 5.73 4.69
CA SER A 125 -7.21 6.14 3.31
C SER A 125 -7.90 5.03 2.51
N LEU A 126 -7.46 3.77 2.65
CA LEU A 126 -8.13 2.61 2.04
C LEU A 126 -9.55 2.42 2.57
N LEU A 127 -9.76 2.61 3.88
CA LEU A 127 -11.10 2.60 4.47
C LEU A 127 -11.96 3.76 3.93
N ALA A 128 -11.40 4.95 3.79
CA ALA A 128 -12.13 6.09 3.21
C ALA A 128 -12.52 5.84 1.75
N ILE A 129 -11.63 5.21 0.95
CA ILE A 129 -11.94 4.75 -0.41
C ILE A 129 -13.06 3.71 -0.38
N ALA A 130 -13.01 2.75 0.55
CA ALA A 130 -14.05 1.74 0.73
C ALA A 130 -15.43 2.37 1.01
N VAL A 131 -15.46 3.36 1.92
CA VAL A 131 -16.68 4.10 2.28
C VAL A 131 -17.17 4.96 1.12
N ASP A 132 -16.30 5.69 0.41
CA ASP A 132 -16.70 6.45 -0.79
C ASP A 132 -17.33 5.53 -1.84
N ARG A 133 -16.73 4.36 -2.09
CA ARG A 133 -17.29 3.37 -3.01
C ARG A 133 -18.61 2.81 -2.54
N TYR A 134 -18.73 2.53 -1.25
CA TYR A 134 -20.00 2.14 -0.65
C TYR A 134 -21.08 3.20 -0.91
N VAL A 135 -20.82 4.48 -0.61
CA VAL A 135 -21.78 5.56 -0.85
C VAL A 135 -22.11 5.72 -2.33
N THR A 136 -21.10 5.61 -3.22
CA THR A 136 -21.30 5.68 -4.68
C THR A 136 -22.24 4.59 -5.19
N ILE A 137 -22.12 3.36 -4.66
CA ILE A 137 -22.92 2.21 -5.10
C ILE A 137 -24.33 2.25 -4.49
N PHE A 138 -24.43 2.48 -3.19
CA PHE A 138 -25.71 2.38 -2.47
C PHE A 138 -26.57 3.64 -2.54
N TYR A 139 -25.92 4.80 -2.66
CA TYR A 139 -26.59 6.09 -2.67
C TYR A 139 -26.25 6.87 -3.94
N ALA A 140 -26.17 6.18 -5.09
CA ALA A 140 -25.76 6.75 -6.38
C ALA A 140 -26.46 8.08 -6.72
N LEU A 141 -27.79 8.17 -6.55
CA LEU A 141 -28.56 9.39 -6.84
C LEU A 141 -28.33 10.53 -5.83
N ARG A 142 -27.83 10.23 -4.64
CA ARG A 142 -27.53 11.20 -3.58
C ARG A 142 -26.03 11.44 -3.41
N TYR A 143 -25.17 10.73 -4.15
CA TYR A 143 -23.72 10.78 -4.00
C TYR A 143 -23.20 12.22 -4.06
N HIS A 144 -23.61 12.99 -5.06
CA HIS A 144 -23.16 14.37 -5.24
C HIS A 144 -23.55 15.32 -4.07
N ASN A 145 -24.60 14.98 -3.31
CA ASN A 145 -25.01 15.73 -2.13
C ASN A 145 -24.35 15.21 -0.83
N ILE A 146 -23.98 13.93 -0.80
CA ILE A 146 -23.34 13.30 0.35
C ILE A 146 -21.83 13.56 0.34
N MET A 147 -21.16 13.33 -0.78
CA MET A 147 -19.71 13.35 -0.89
C MET A 147 -19.23 14.49 -1.78
N THR A 148 -18.67 15.52 -1.15
CA THR A 148 -18.13 16.71 -1.81
C THR A 148 -16.61 16.78 -1.60
N VAL A 149 -15.91 17.49 -2.49
CA VAL A 149 -14.46 17.68 -2.39
C VAL A 149 -14.06 18.33 -1.05
N ARG A 150 -14.86 19.29 -0.56
CA ARG A 150 -14.63 19.92 0.74
C ARG A 150 -14.73 18.92 1.90
N ARG A 151 -15.75 18.05 1.89
CA ARG A 151 -15.91 17.00 2.90
C ARG A 151 -14.78 15.98 2.84
N ALA A 152 -14.36 15.58 1.64
CA ALA A 152 -13.20 14.71 1.45
C ALA A 152 -11.92 15.34 2.02
N GLY A 153 -11.69 16.63 1.77
CA GLY A 153 -10.58 17.38 2.37
C GLY A 153 -10.62 17.38 3.91
N CYS A 154 -11.80 17.60 4.51
CA CYS A 154 -11.95 17.49 5.96
C CYS A 154 -11.67 16.08 6.50
N ILE A 155 -12.14 15.03 5.80
CA ILE A 155 -11.87 13.63 6.17
C ILE A 155 -10.35 13.36 6.11
N ILE A 156 -9.68 13.78 5.04
CA ILE A 156 -8.23 13.62 4.89
C ILE A 156 -7.48 14.36 6.02
N GLY A 157 -7.85 15.61 6.33
CA GLY A 157 -7.29 16.33 7.47
C GLY A 157 -7.48 15.60 8.80
N GLY A 158 -8.66 15.01 9.02
CA GLY A 158 -8.95 14.17 10.18
C GLY A 158 -8.09 12.89 10.22
N ILE A 159 -7.88 12.25 9.08
CA ILE A 159 -7.00 11.07 8.97
C ILE A 159 -5.58 11.43 9.37
N TRP A 160 -4.98 12.46 8.75
CA TRP A 160 -3.59 12.82 9.01
C TRP A 160 -3.37 13.29 10.45
N THR A 161 -4.30 14.07 11.02
CA THR A 161 -4.22 14.46 12.44
C THR A 161 -4.28 13.26 13.37
N PHE A 162 -5.14 12.28 13.11
CA PHE A 162 -5.20 11.03 13.86
C PHE A 162 -3.90 10.22 13.72
N CYS A 163 -3.40 10.02 12.50
CA CYS A 163 -2.20 9.23 12.25
C CYS A 163 -0.96 9.86 12.89
N THR A 164 -0.79 11.19 12.79
CA THR A 164 0.28 11.91 13.47
C THR A 164 0.17 11.77 14.99
N GLY A 165 -1.04 11.82 15.55
CA GLY A 165 -1.27 11.54 16.97
C GLY A 165 -0.79 10.14 17.37
N CYS A 166 -1.12 9.11 16.58
CA CYS A 166 -0.63 7.74 16.80
C CYS A 166 0.90 7.63 16.72
N GLY A 167 1.54 8.31 15.77
CA GLY A 167 3.01 8.35 15.66
C GLY A 167 3.68 9.03 16.86
N ILE A 168 3.14 10.16 17.33
CA ILE A 168 3.66 10.83 18.53
C ILE A 168 3.56 9.92 19.75
N VAL A 169 2.43 9.24 19.94
CA VAL A 169 2.26 8.26 21.02
C VAL A 169 3.29 7.13 20.89
N PHE A 170 3.60 6.69 19.66
CA PHE A 170 4.62 5.69 19.40
C PHE A 170 6.02 6.15 19.85
N ILE A 171 6.40 7.40 19.59
CA ILE A 171 7.70 7.95 20.04
C ILE A 171 7.75 8.05 21.57
N ILE A 172 6.71 8.61 22.20
CA ILE A 172 6.70 8.87 23.66
C ILE A 172 6.75 7.56 24.45
N TYR A 173 6.06 6.54 23.96
CA TYR A 173 5.90 5.26 24.65
C TYR A 173 6.57 4.11 23.89
N SER A 174 7.66 4.39 23.18
CA SER A 174 8.41 3.40 22.36
C SER A 174 8.81 2.16 23.15
N ASP A 175 9.11 2.33 24.45
CA ASP A 175 9.58 1.26 25.33
C ASP A 175 8.44 0.42 25.93
N SER A 176 7.19 0.83 25.68
CA SER A 176 6.01 0.24 26.31
C SER A 176 5.32 -0.74 25.36
N THR A 177 5.31 -2.03 25.71
CA THR A 177 4.56 -3.09 25.00
C THR A 177 3.10 -2.74 24.68
N PRO A 178 2.34 -2.01 25.55
CA PRO A 178 0.98 -1.56 25.23
C PRO A 178 0.81 -0.80 23.91
N VAL A 179 1.81 -0.04 23.45
CA VAL A 179 1.73 0.69 22.17
C VAL A 179 1.69 -0.28 20.99
N ILE A 180 2.53 -1.31 21.03
CA ILE A 180 2.57 -2.35 19.99
C ILE A 180 1.25 -3.12 19.99
N ILE A 181 0.70 -3.46 21.17
CA ILE A 181 -0.63 -4.09 21.29
C ILE A 181 -1.73 -3.19 20.71
N CYS A 182 -1.68 -1.88 20.99
CA CYS A 182 -2.62 -0.91 20.42
C CYS A 182 -2.54 -0.91 18.89
N LEU A 183 -1.34 -0.84 18.31
CA LEU A 183 -1.13 -0.88 16.86
C LEU A 183 -1.65 -2.17 16.22
N ILE A 184 -1.35 -3.33 16.82
CA ILE A 184 -1.87 -4.64 16.40
C ILE A 184 -3.41 -4.64 16.44
N SER A 185 -4.00 -4.18 17.55
CA SER A 185 -5.45 -4.16 17.73
C SER A 185 -6.14 -3.25 16.72
N MET A 186 -5.57 -2.07 16.44
CA MET A 186 -6.08 -1.15 15.43
C MET A 186 -6.02 -1.76 14.02
N PHE A 187 -4.94 -2.46 13.69
CA PHE A 187 -4.83 -3.15 12.41
C PHE A 187 -5.96 -4.16 12.19
N PHE A 188 -6.16 -5.08 13.14
CA PHE A 188 -7.21 -6.09 13.02
C PHE A 188 -8.61 -5.47 13.03
N ALA A 189 -8.84 -4.43 13.85
CA ALA A 189 -10.11 -3.71 13.86
C ALA A 189 -10.40 -3.07 12.49
N MET A 190 -9.42 -2.37 11.90
CA MET A 190 -9.55 -1.77 10.56
C MET A 190 -9.74 -2.84 9.49
N LEU A 191 -9.01 -3.95 9.57
CA LEU A 191 -9.16 -5.06 8.64
C LEU A 191 -10.56 -5.68 8.68
N LEU A 192 -11.12 -5.88 9.87
CA LEU A 192 -12.47 -6.40 10.05
C LEU A 192 -13.52 -5.43 9.49
N ILE A 193 -13.37 -4.13 9.76
CA ILE A 193 -14.25 -3.09 9.20
C ILE A 193 -14.18 -3.10 7.67
N MET A 194 -12.98 -3.09 7.07
CA MET A 194 -12.81 -3.15 5.62
C MET A 194 -13.39 -4.45 5.02
N ALA A 195 -13.10 -5.60 5.63
CA ALA A 195 -13.59 -6.90 5.17
C ALA A 195 -15.12 -6.98 5.24
N SER A 196 -15.74 -6.47 6.30
CA SER A 196 -17.21 -6.42 6.43
C SER A 196 -17.85 -5.52 5.37
N LEU A 197 -17.31 -4.31 5.14
CA LEU A 197 -17.78 -3.40 4.11
C LEU A 197 -17.67 -4.02 2.71
N TYR A 198 -16.55 -4.67 2.41
CA TYR A 198 -16.32 -5.31 1.12
C TYR A 198 -17.17 -6.55 0.91
N SER A 199 -17.35 -7.38 1.94
CA SER A 199 -18.23 -8.55 1.89
C SER A 199 -19.68 -8.11 1.66
N HIS A 200 -20.14 -7.09 2.39
CA HIS A 200 -21.48 -6.56 2.24
C HIS A 200 -21.71 -5.96 0.84
N MET A 201 -20.76 -5.15 0.35
CA MET A 201 -20.78 -4.60 -1.00
C MET A 201 -20.79 -5.69 -2.07
N PHE A 202 -19.99 -6.75 -1.93
CA PHE A 202 -19.94 -7.84 -2.88
C PHE A 202 -21.24 -8.65 -2.89
N MET A 203 -21.76 -9.00 -1.72
CA MET A 203 -23.02 -9.74 -1.58
C MET A 203 -24.19 -8.97 -2.19
N LEU A 204 -24.24 -7.65 -1.99
CA LEU A 204 -25.27 -6.81 -2.56
C LEU A 204 -25.08 -6.60 -4.06
N ALA A 205 -23.87 -6.42 -4.56
CA ALA A 205 -23.61 -6.42 -6.00
C ALA A 205 -24.13 -7.70 -6.66
N ARG A 206 -23.92 -8.86 -6.01
CA ARG A 206 -24.46 -10.14 -6.46
C ARG A 206 -25.99 -10.21 -6.38
N SER A 207 -26.62 -9.66 -5.34
CA SER A 207 -28.08 -9.65 -5.21
C SER A 207 -28.73 -8.75 -6.28
N HIS A 208 -28.15 -7.57 -6.56
CA HIS A 208 -28.57 -6.70 -7.66
C HIS A 208 -28.46 -7.39 -9.02
N VAL A 209 -27.35 -8.11 -9.27
CA VAL A 209 -27.17 -8.87 -10.52
C VAL A 209 -28.22 -9.97 -10.65
N LYS A 210 -28.51 -10.73 -9.59
CA LYS A 210 -29.57 -11.77 -9.62
C LYS A 210 -30.96 -11.17 -9.87
N ARG A 211 -31.28 -10.06 -9.22
CA ARG A 211 -32.59 -9.39 -9.37
C ARG A 211 -32.79 -8.80 -10.77
N ILE A 212 -31.73 -8.25 -11.36
CA ILE A 212 -31.78 -7.67 -12.71
C ILE A 212 -31.77 -8.75 -13.79
N ALA A 213 -31.08 -9.89 -13.58
CA ALA A 213 -31.13 -11.04 -14.49
C ALA A 213 -32.52 -11.70 -14.58
N ALA A 214 -33.42 -11.43 -13.61
CA ALA A 214 -34.80 -11.88 -13.63
C ALA A 214 -35.75 -10.96 -14.43
N LEU A 215 -35.29 -9.79 -14.89
CA LEU A 215 -36.08 -8.88 -15.73
C LEU A 215 -35.91 -9.24 -17.22
N PRO A 216 -36.99 -9.40 -18.00
CA PRO A 216 -36.89 -9.71 -19.43
C PRO A 216 -36.28 -8.52 -20.20
N GLY A 217 -35.22 -8.76 -20.99
CA GLY A 217 -34.65 -7.76 -21.91
C GLY A 217 -33.36 -7.05 -21.45
N TYR A 218 -32.73 -7.45 -20.33
CA TYR A 218 -31.50 -6.82 -19.85
C TYR A 218 -30.22 -7.45 -20.45
N ASN A 219 -29.43 -6.65 -21.18
CA ASN A 219 -28.21 -7.10 -21.86
C ASN A 219 -27.04 -7.39 -20.88
N SER A 220 -26.35 -8.51 -21.11
CA SER A 220 -25.15 -8.98 -20.37
C SER A 220 -23.98 -7.98 -20.32
N ILE A 221 -23.95 -7.00 -21.22
CA ILE A 221 -22.92 -5.96 -21.31
C ILE A 221 -22.99 -5.01 -20.10
N HIS A 222 -24.18 -4.65 -19.64
CA HIS A 222 -24.37 -3.76 -18.49
C HIS A 222 -24.05 -4.47 -17.15
N GLN A 223 -24.18 -5.81 -17.11
CA GLN A 223 -23.81 -6.67 -15.98
C GLN A 223 -22.29 -6.63 -15.71
N ARG A 224 -21.45 -6.63 -16.76
CA ARG A 224 -19.98 -6.55 -16.65
C ARG A 224 -19.46 -5.22 -16.10
N THR A 225 -20.16 -4.11 -16.34
CA THR A 225 -19.70 -2.77 -15.92
C THR A 225 -19.89 -2.52 -14.42
N SER A 226 -21.00 -3.04 -13.85
CA SER A 226 -21.30 -2.90 -12.42
C SER A 226 -20.33 -3.69 -11.51
N MET A 227 -19.86 -4.86 -11.94
CA MET A 227 -18.95 -5.69 -11.13
C MET A 227 -17.48 -5.26 -11.16
N LYS A 228 -17.05 -4.46 -12.15
CA LYS A 228 -15.69 -3.92 -12.24
C LYS A 228 -15.32 -3.03 -11.05
N GLY A 229 -16.30 -2.50 -10.31
CA GLY A 229 -16.13 -1.78 -9.03
C GLY A 229 -15.64 -2.69 -7.92
N ALA A 230 -16.46 -3.69 -7.61
CA ALA A 230 -16.23 -4.59 -6.49
C ALA A 230 -14.95 -5.41 -6.65
N ILE A 231 -14.63 -5.89 -7.86
CA ILE A 231 -13.43 -6.71 -8.12
C ILE A 231 -12.15 -5.95 -7.75
N THR A 232 -12.05 -4.66 -8.12
CA THR A 232 -10.87 -3.84 -7.81
C THR A 232 -10.66 -3.68 -6.30
N LEU A 233 -11.75 -3.54 -5.55
CA LEU A 233 -11.69 -3.37 -4.10
C LEU A 233 -11.29 -4.68 -3.39
N THR A 234 -11.76 -5.82 -3.89
CA THR A 234 -11.29 -7.14 -3.43
C THR A 234 -9.80 -7.35 -3.70
N ILE A 235 -9.30 -6.91 -4.87
CA ILE A 235 -7.87 -6.98 -5.21
C ILE A 235 -7.05 -6.10 -4.26
N LEU A 236 -7.48 -4.85 -4.03
CA LEU A 236 -6.82 -3.92 -3.10
C LEU A 236 -6.77 -4.49 -1.68
N LEU A 237 -7.86 -5.07 -1.17
CA LEU A 237 -7.86 -5.73 0.15
C LEU A 237 -6.91 -6.92 0.21
N GLY A 238 -6.93 -7.78 -0.82
CA GLY A 238 -6.12 -8.99 -0.84
C GLY A 238 -4.63 -8.68 -0.81
N ILE A 239 -4.19 -7.69 -1.60
CA ILE A 239 -2.78 -7.26 -1.65
C ILE A 239 -2.37 -6.64 -0.32
N PHE A 240 -3.23 -5.78 0.25
CA PHE A 240 -2.99 -5.22 1.56
C PHE A 240 -2.79 -6.31 2.64
N ILE A 241 -3.65 -7.34 2.69
CA ILE A 241 -3.49 -8.45 3.64
C ILE A 241 -2.18 -9.20 3.41
N VAL A 242 -1.88 -9.56 2.16
CA VAL A 242 -0.68 -10.35 1.83
C VAL A 242 0.60 -9.60 2.18
N CYS A 243 0.65 -8.29 1.93
CA CYS A 243 1.81 -7.46 2.19
C CYS A 243 2.00 -7.17 3.68
N TRP A 244 0.91 -6.95 4.43
CA TRP A 244 0.98 -6.48 5.82
C TRP A 244 0.89 -7.59 6.87
N ALA A 245 0.17 -8.69 6.60
CA ALA A 245 -0.04 -9.75 7.59
C ALA A 245 1.27 -10.37 8.14
N PRO A 246 2.33 -10.61 7.33
CA PRO A 246 3.58 -11.14 7.85
C PRO A 246 4.27 -10.23 8.88
N PHE A 247 4.18 -8.91 8.69
CA PHE A 247 4.72 -7.92 9.62
C PHE A 247 3.93 -7.87 10.94
N PHE A 248 2.60 -7.84 10.86
CA PHE A 248 1.78 -7.89 12.09
C PHE A 248 1.93 -9.22 12.84
N LEU A 249 2.11 -10.33 12.12
CA LEU A 249 2.46 -11.62 12.72
C LEU A 249 3.82 -11.57 13.42
N HIS A 250 4.82 -10.94 12.81
CA HIS A 250 6.12 -10.70 13.44
C HIS A 250 5.97 -9.95 14.77
N LEU A 251 5.18 -8.86 14.81
CA LEU A 251 4.92 -8.11 16.05
C LEU A 251 4.21 -8.95 17.12
N ILE A 252 3.23 -9.77 16.72
CA ILE A 252 2.54 -10.69 17.66
C ILE A 252 3.52 -11.70 18.26
N LEU A 253 4.35 -12.32 17.43
CA LEU A 253 5.31 -13.33 17.88
C LEU A 253 6.37 -12.71 18.80
N MET A 254 6.79 -11.46 18.52
CA MET A 254 7.76 -10.73 19.33
C MET A 254 7.28 -10.60 20.79
N ILE A 255 5.99 -10.33 20.98
CA ILE A 255 5.37 -10.21 22.30
C ILE A 255 5.10 -11.59 22.91
N SER A 256 4.60 -12.53 22.11
CA SER A 256 4.03 -13.79 22.62
C SER A 256 5.06 -14.88 22.91
N CYS A 257 6.17 -14.93 22.15
CA CYS A 257 7.14 -16.04 22.23
C CYS A 257 8.58 -15.62 21.89
N PRO A 258 9.17 -14.63 22.59
CA PRO A 258 10.50 -14.08 22.23
C PRO A 258 11.66 -15.09 22.33
N ARG A 259 11.52 -16.16 23.12
CA ARG A 259 12.59 -17.17 23.33
C ARG A 259 12.39 -18.48 22.59
N ASN A 260 11.26 -18.65 21.89
CA ASN A 260 11.00 -19.90 21.18
C ASN A 260 11.77 -19.94 19.85
N LEU A 261 12.46 -21.04 19.58
CA LEU A 261 13.33 -21.18 18.40
C LEU A 261 12.59 -20.94 17.07
N TYR A 262 11.34 -21.40 16.95
CA TYR A 262 10.53 -21.19 15.74
C TYR A 262 10.13 -19.71 15.58
N CYS A 263 9.79 -19.04 16.67
CA CYS A 263 9.45 -17.62 16.66
C CYS A 263 10.67 -16.75 16.31
N VAL A 264 11.84 -17.06 16.87
CA VAL A 264 13.11 -16.38 16.52
C VAL A 264 13.46 -16.61 15.04
N CYS A 265 13.27 -17.83 14.53
CA CYS A 265 13.48 -18.12 13.10
C CYS A 265 12.57 -17.27 12.21
N PHE A 266 11.28 -17.15 12.55
CA PHE A 266 10.37 -16.25 11.83
C PHE A 266 10.84 -14.79 11.93
N MET A 267 11.14 -14.29 13.13
CA MET A 267 11.59 -12.90 13.33
C MET A 267 12.87 -12.55 12.57
N SER A 268 13.79 -13.51 12.37
CA SER A 268 15.02 -13.35 11.60
C SER A 268 14.78 -12.90 10.14
N HIS A 269 13.58 -13.15 9.60
CA HIS A 269 13.22 -12.77 8.23
C HIS A 269 12.64 -11.35 8.11
N PHE A 270 12.89 -10.46 9.09
CA PHE A 270 12.37 -9.09 9.13
C PHE A 270 12.47 -8.32 7.80
N ASN A 271 13.63 -8.41 7.12
CA ASN A 271 13.85 -7.74 5.82
C ASN A 271 12.87 -8.18 4.73
N MET A 272 12.43 -9.44 4.74
CA MET A 272 11.41 -9.93 3.78
C MET A 272 10.06 -9.25 4.02
N TYR A 273 9.70 -9.02 5.29
CA TYR A 273 8.44 -8.36 5.64
C TYR A 273 8.45 -6.89 5.24
N LEU A 274 9.58 -6.21 5.42
CA LEU A 274 9.76 -4.84 4.93
C LEU A 274 9.65 -4.76 3.40
N ILE A 275 10.25 -5.69 2.66
CA ILE A 275 10.12 -5.74 1.20
C ILE A 275 8.66 -5.93 0.77
N LEU A 276 7.90 -6.78 1.47
CA LEU A 276 6.47 -6.96 1.19
C LEU A 276 5.66 -5.67 1.41
N ILE A 277 5.97 -4.91 2.47
CA ILE A 277 5.38 -3.59 2.73
C ILE A 277 5.72 -2.62 1.59
N MET A 278 6.99 -2.56 1.17
CA MET A 278 7.42 -1.71 0.05
C MET A 278 6.73 -2.08 -1.27
N CYS A 279 6.52 -3.37 -1.52
CA CYS A 279 5.78 -3.84 -2.68
C CYS A 279 4.32 -3.36 -2.67
N ASN A 280 3.67 -3.26 -1.51
CA ASN A 280 2.31 -2.71 -1.41
C ASN A 280 2.24 -1.29 -2.01
N SER A 281 3.18 -0.44 -1.61
CA SER A 281 3.29 0.95 -2.05
C SER A 281 3.64 1.13 -3.54
N VAL A 282 4.21 0.11 -4.19
CA VAL A 282 4.44 0.06 -5.65
C VAL A 282 3.19 -0.44 -6.38
N ILE A 283 2.50 -1.42 -5.81
CA ILE A 283 1.36 -2.07 -6.45
C ILE A 283 0.12 -1.17 -6.46
N ASP A 284 -0.06 -0.32 -5.45
CA ASP A 284 -1.22 0.58 -5.32
C ASP A 284 -1.39 1.48 -6.57
N PRO A 285 -0.40 2.30 -6.99
CA PRO A 285 -0.43 3.05 -8.25
C PRO A 285 -0.76 2.23 -9.48
N LEU A 286 -0.18 1.02 -9.62
CA LEU A 286 -0.40 0.14 -10.75
C LEU A 286 -1.87 -0.28 -10.86
N ILE A 287 -2.50 -0.64 -9.74
CA ILE A 287 -3.92 -1.01 -9.71
C ILE A 287 -4.78 0.16 -10.20
N TYR A 288 -4.52 1.39 -9.74
CA TYR A 288 -5.29 2.54 -10.19
C TYR A 288 -5.07 2.85 -11.68
N ALA A 289 -3.83 2.73 -12.17
CA ALA A 289 -3.48 2.91 -13.58
C ALA A 289 -4.16 1.88 -14.51
N PHE A 290 -4.20 0.62 -14.09
CA PHE A 290 -4.85 -0.43 -14.87
C PHE A 290 -6.37 -0.35 -14.80
N ARG A 291 -6.92 0.22 -13.73
CA ARG A 291 -8.37 0.17 -13.52
C ARG A 291 -9.11 1.43 -13.97
N SER A 292 -8.50 2.61 -13.86
CA SER A 292 -9.10 3.86 -14.34
C SER A 292 -8.60 4.20 -15.74
N GLN A 293 -9.51 4.21 -16.72
CA GLN A 293 -9.18 4.65 -18.08
C GLN A 293 -8.69 6.10 -18.10
N GLU A 294 -9.27 6.96 -17.27
CA GLU A 294 -8.90 8.37 -17.19
C GLU A 294 -7.49 8.55 -16.62
N MET A 295 -7.15 7.84 -15.54
CA MET A 295 -5.79 7.86 -14.98
C MET A 295 -4.76 7.30 -15.98
N ARG A 296 -5.11 6.21 -16.68
CA ARG A 296 -4.25 5.63 -17.72
C ARG A 296 -3.96 6.60 -18.85
N LYS A 297 -4.97 7.32 -19.34
CA LYS A 297 -4.80 8.34 -20.38
C LYS A 297 -3.87 9.45 -19.89
N THR A 298 -4.09 9.96 -18.67
CA THR A 298 -3.25 11.01 -18.09
C THR A 298 -1.80 10.57 -17.90
N PHE A 299 -1.56 9.33 -17.45
CA PHE A 299 -0.20 8.80 -17.36
C PHE A 299 0.48 8.74 -18.74
N LYS A 300 -0.23 8.27 -19.76
CA LYS A 300 0.27 8.28 -21.14
C LYS A 300 0.58 9.70 -21.62
N GLU A 301 -0.32 10.65 -21.38
CA GLU A 301 -0.10 12.06 -21.76
C GLU A 301 1.11 12.65 -21.05
N ILE A 302 1.29 12.41 -19.75
CA ILE A 302 2.44 12.92 -19.00
C ILE A 302 3.75 12.33 -19.55
N ILE A 303 3.80 11.02 -19.76
CA ILE A 303 4.99 10.33 -20.27
C ILE A 303 5.28 10.74 -21.73
N CYS A 304 4.25 10.78 -22.58
CA CYS A 304 4.38 11.18 -23.99
C CYS A 304 4.72 12.66 -24.15
N CYS A 305 4.17 13.57 -23.35
CA CYS A 305 4.55 14.98 -23.38
C CYS A 305 5.98 15.20 -22.86
N TYR A 306 6.46 14.40 -21.90
CA TYR A 306 7.86 14.44 -21.48
C TYR A 306 8.79 13.95 -22.61
N SER A 307 8.42 12.87 -23.28
CA SER A 307 9.15 12.33 -24.44
C SER A 307 9.14 13.30 -25.64
N LEU A 308 7.99 13.90 -25.97
CA LEU A 308 7.85 14.89 -27.05
C LEU A 308 8.57 16.19 -26.72
N ARG A 309 8.54 16.66 -25.46
CA ARG A 309 9.30 17.84 -25.04
C ARG A 309 10.80 17.57 -25.11
N ASN A 310 11.26 16.39 -24.68
CA ASN A 310 12.67 16.00 -24.77
C ASN A 310 13.13 15.83 -26.24
N ALA A 311 12.29 15.26 -27.10
CA ALA A 311 12.56 15.18 -28.53
C ALA A 311 12.61 16.58 -29.16
N CYS A 312 11.68 17.47 -28.81
CA CYS A 312 11.65 18.84 -29.32
C CYS A 312 12.85 19.67 -28.83
N THR A 313 13.28 19.51 -27.57
CA THR A 313 14.50 20.14 -27.06
C THR A 313 15.77 19.57 -27.67
N SER A 314 15.85 18.25 -27.92
CA SER A 314 17.01 17.66 -28.61
C SER A 314 17.09 18.12 -30.07
N ILE A 315 15.95 18.25 -30.76
CA ILE A 315 15.88 18.79 -32.12
C ILE A 315 16.31 20.26 -32.12
N CYS A 316 15.81 21.10 -31.20
CA CYS A 316 16.25 22.50 -31.06
C CYS A 316 17.75 22.64 -30.73
N ALA A 317 18.32 21.73 -29.91
CA ALA A 317 19.74 21.73 -29.59
C ALA A 317 20.64 21.30 -30.77
N LEU A 318 20.11 20.48 -31.69
CA LEU A 318 20.78 20.08 -32.93
C LEU A 318 20.67 21.16 -34.02
N THR A 319 19.59 21.92 -34.07
CA THR A 319 19.38 22.98 -35.08
C THR A 319 19.95 24.35 -34.68
N GLY A 320 20.31 24.57 -33.41
CA GLY A 320 20.92 25.81 -32.91
C GLY A 320 22.46 25.88 -32.95
N LYS A 321 23.14 24.96 -33.64
CA LYS A 321 24.62 24.91 -33.78
C LYS A 321 25.14 25.22 -35.19
N TYR A 322 24.32 25.79 -36.05
CA TYR A 322 24.74 26.34 -37.35
C TYR A 322 24.63 27.86 -37.35
#